data_AF-A0A3M2RSP3-F1
#
_entry.id   AF-A0A3M2RSP3-F1
#
_cell.length_a   1.000
_cell.length_b   1.000
_cell.length_c   1.000
_cell.angle_alpha   90.00
_cell.angle_beta   90.00
_cell.angle_gamma   90.00
#
_symmetry.space_group_name_H-M   'P 1'
#
loop_
_entity.id
_entity.type
_entity.pdbx_description
1 polymer ?
#
loop_
_entity_poly.entity_id
_entity_poly.type
_entity_poly.pdbx_seq_one_letter_code
_entity_poly.pdbx_strand_id
1 'polypeptide(L)'
;MATLIKLPPEVLRQIVLFVHDGTIKHRFAAYEPPLRRYELKGTNFRSNLSSLRQVNRLFHGIITPILFQHVVICYSSGTQRLQQLSKSVPLRQLVRRLEICIKVRPVENFGDYLQGLKQDKKKILRYLSQLAVVIHTALPRFSNVRVIRVDFEDIAYNLNLDPNPWPRRCCWEEDTTNLFESLATALRRAQLNKLDELDLSFPLAYDFGCFLEDVDTDDYSAKALFKDLRYLRIHSGRATDDGEGIEFRYLTPNQEFDKYIRQLLHLAPNVHSLALKGSDFLVLDDSAFPPLHLQSLNLQSLSATSDALVSLVQQSPALERVIITGVYLESGTWKDILVPLSQSAIMFFYIETCGYQMEGKSAHFRPADFADHPDAPYIETTEADDLDACEAVFRRVRENKKRKYGSDYDEVADIKLKEDQRELVEFKTRVLYEYVKRQYNADEATDAEESGDYSDSMTASESEDSDFV
;
A
#
# COMPACT_ATOMS: atom_id res chain seq x y z
N MET A 1 -43.71 -13.36 18.22
CA MET A 1 -42.37 -13.71 18.77
C MET A 1 -41.93 -15.16 18.49
N ALA A 2 -42.81 -16.10 18.14
CA ALA A 2 -42.44 -17.50 17.86
C ALA A 2 -41.92 -17.79 16.42
N THR A 3 -41.92 -16.81 15.52
CA THR A 3 -41.63 -17.00 14.08
C THR A 3 -40.16 -16.80 13.70
N LEU A 4 -39.40 -16.02 14.46
CA LEU A 4 -37.97 -15.76 14.19
C LEU A 4 -37.04 -16.93 14.56
N ILE A 5 -37.49 -17.84 15.42
CA ILE A 5 -36.77 -19.08 15.78
C ILE A 5 -36.74 -20.08 14.60
N LYS A 6 -37.57 -19.88 13.58
CA LYS A 6 -37.70 -20.76 12.42
C LYS A 6 -37.00 -20.26 11.16
N LEU A 7 -36.26 -19.15 11.20
CA LEU A 7 -35.59 -18.69 9.98
C LEU A 7 -34.47 -19.68 9.60
N PRO A 8 -34.54 -20.26 8.38
CA PRO A 8 -33.48 -21.14 7.90
C PRO A 8 -32.13 -20.41 7.87
N PRO A 9 -31.00 -21.10 8.09
CA PRO A 9 -29.66 -20.54 7.95
C PRO A 9 -29.44 -19.76 6.65
N GLU A 10 -30.15 -20.12 5.58
CA GLU A 10 -30.16 -19.46 4.27
C GLU A 10 -30.74 -18.04 4.36
N VAL A 11 -31.77 -17.81 5.16
CA VAL A 11 -32.37 -16.47 5.39
C VAL A 11 -31.45 -15.62 6.25
N LEU A 12 -30.82 -16.20 7.27
CA LEU A 12 -29.83 -15.50 8.09
C LEU A 12 -28.61 -15.08 7.25
N ARG A 13 -28.19 -15.93 6.31
CA ARG A 13 -27.15 -15.62 5.32
C ARG A 13 -27.57 -14.48 4.39
N GLN A 14 -28.81 -14.50 3.89
CA GLN A 14 -29.36 -13.41 3.07
C GLN A 14 -29.38 -12.08 3.84
N ILE A 15 -29.78 -12.08 5.12
CA ILE A 15 -29.76 -10.88 5.96
C ILE A 15 -28.34 -10.31 6.09
N VAL A 16 -27.32 -11.15 6.30
CA VAL A 16 -25.92 -10.68 6.37
C VAL A 16 -25.44 -10.12 5.02
N LEU A 17 -25.88 -10.70 3.89
CA LEU A 17 -25.58 -10.19 2.55
C LEU A 17 -26.24 -8.84 2.27
N PHE A 18 -27.49 -8.64 2.69
CA PHE A 18 -28.22 -7.35 2.55
C PHE A 18 -27.68 -6.23 3.46
N VAL A 19 -26.94 -6.57 4.51
CA VAL A 19 -26.34 -5.58 5.42
C VAL A 19 -25.05 -4.98 4.83
N HIS A 20 -24.44 -5.68 3.86
CA HIS A 20 -23.23 -5.25 3.16
C HIS A 20 -23.54 -4.24 2.07
N ASP A 21 -23.72 -2.98 2.47
CA ASP A 21 -23.57 -1.86 1.55
C ASP A 21 -22.14 -1.91 0.97
N GLY A 22 -22.02 -1.87 -0.35
CA GLY A 22 -20.74 -1.83 -1.04
C GLY A 22 -19.84 -0.68 -0.54
N THR A 23 -18.58 -0.70 -0.94
CA THR A 23 -17.67 0.44 -0.72
C THR A 23 -18.08 1.60 -1.63
N ILE A 24 -18.03 2.84 -1.12
CA ILE A 24 -18.07 4.02 -1.99
C ILE A 24 -16.83 3.94 -2.87
N LYS A 25 -17.05 3.77 -4.18
CA LYS A 25 -15.97 3.75 -5.17
C LYS A 25 -15.40 5.16 -5.30
N HIS A 26 -14.13 5.33 -4.97
CA HIS A 26 -13.44 6.58 -5.28
C HIS A 26 -13.16 6.63 -6.78
N ARG A 27 -13.46 7.75 -7.47
CA ARG A 27 -13.20 7.91 -8.91
C ARG A 27 -11.73 7.70 -9.31
N PHE A 28 -10.82 7.83 -8.34
CA PHE A 28 -9.38 7.65 -8.53
C PHE A 28 -8.82 6.43 -7.79
N ALA A 29 -9.68 5.52 -7.30
CA ALA A 29 -9.17 4.28 -6.70
C ALA A 29 -8.44 3.46 -7.78
N ALA A 30 -7.26 2.94 -7.44
CA ALA A 30 -6.62 1.86 -8.18
C ALA A 30 -7.52 0.61 -8.22
N TYR A 31 -7.06 -0.46 -8.85
CA TYR A 31 -7.66 -1.80 -8.70
C TYR A 31 -8.12 -2.02 -7.25
N GLU A 32 -9.44 -2.14 -7.02
CA GLU A 32 -9.97 -2.45 -5.70
C GLU A 32 -9.78 -3.95 -5.46
N PRO A 33 -8.87 -4.36 -4.56
CA PRO A 33 -8.74 -5.76 -4.23
C PRO A 33 -10.04 -6.26 -3.57
N PRO A 34 -10.41 -7.53 -3.76
CA PRO A 34 -11.54 -8.12 -3.07
C PRO A 34 -11.37 -8.01 -1.55
N LEU A 35 -12.49 -8.06 -0.82
CA LEU A 35 -12.47 -8.11 0.64
C LEU A 35 -11.56 -9.23 1.12
N ARG A 36 -10.70 -8.88 2.06
CA ARG A 36 -9.75 -9.83 2.61
C ARG A 36 -10.38 -10.74 3.64
N ARG A 37 -9.60 -11.75 4.05
CA ARG A 37 -10.02 -12.72 5.07
C ARG A 37 -10.44 -12.01 6.35
N TYR A 38 -11.66 -12.32 6.78
CA TYR A 38 -12.31 -11.76 7.97
C TYR A 38 -12.54 -10.24 7.92
N GLU A 39 -12.21 -9.56 6.83
CA GLU A 39 -12.38 -8.13 6.70
C GLU A 39 -13.88 -7.79 6.65
N LEU A 40 -14.21 -6.69 7.29
CA LEU A 40 -15.54 -6.10 7.28
C LEU A 40 -15.38 -4.66 6.83
N LYS A 41 -15.82 -4.37 5.62
CA LYS A 41 -15.85 -3.04 5.01
C LYS A 41 -17.26 -2.75 4.49
N GLY A 42 -17.57 -1.47 4.32
CA GLY A 42 -18.92 -0.97 3.97
C GLY A 42 -19.29 0.19 4.88
N THR A 43 -19.82 1.26 4.31
CA THR A 43 -20.10 2.55 4.98
C THR A 43 -21.01 2.38 6.19
N ASN A 44 -22.08 1.60 6.05
CA ASN A 44 -23.04 1.36 7.12
C ASN A 44 -22.93 -0.04 7.74
N PHE A 45 -22.05 -0.90 7.22
CA PHE A 45 -22.04 -2.33 7.55
C PHE A 45 -21.98 -2.59 9.06
N ARG A 46 -21.02 -1.95 9.76
CA ARG A 46 -20.87 -2.11 11.21
C ARG A 46 -22.00 -1.48 12.02
N SER A 47 -22.55 -0.35 11.55
CA SER A 47 -23.69 0.30 12.20
C SER A 47 -24.94 -0.58 12.11
N ASN A 48 -25.24 -1.06 10.90
CA ASN A 48 -26.35 -1.95 10.60
C ASN A 48 -26.27 -3.26 11.39
N LEU A 49 -25.09 -3.91 11.43
CA LEU A 49 -24.87 -5.08 12.28
C LEU A 49 -25.05 -4.76 13.76
N SER A 50 -24.60 -3.60 14.23
CA SER A 50 -24.78 -3.19 15.63
C SER A 50 -26.25 -3.00 15.99
N SER A 51 -27.05 -2.42 15.09
CA SER A 51 -28.51 -2.31 15.23
C SER A 51 -29.18 -3.67 15.23
N LEU A 52 -28.81 -4.56 14.30
CA LEU A 52 -29.35 -5.94 14.24
C LEU A 52 -29.03 -6.74 15.52
N ARG A 53 -27.82 -6.57 16.08
CA ARG A 53 -27.43 -7.22 17.34
C ARG A 53 -28.36 -6.88 18.50
N GLN A 54 -29.01 -5.71 18.48
CA GLN A 54 -29.91 -5.25 19.53
C GLN A 54 -31.35 -5.78 19.39
N VAL A 55 -31.71 -6.35 18.24
CA VAL A 55 -33.09 -6.76 17.95
C VAL A 55 -33.59 -7.86 18.89
N ASN A 56 -32.81 -8.92 19.11
CA ASN A 56 -33.13 -9.99 20.06
C ASN A 56 -31.89 -10.86 20.40
N ARG A 57 -32.05 -11.83 21.31
CA ARG A 57 -30.97 -12.74 21.74
C ARG A 57 -30.40 -13.61 20.62
N LEU A 58 -31.20 -14.00 19.62
CA LEU A 58 -30.72 -14.79 18.47
C LEU A 58 -29.79 -13.96 17.59
N PHE A 59 -30.23 -12.77 17.18
CA PHE A 59 -29.37 -11.84 16.43
C PHE A 59 -28.15 -11.43 17.26
N HIS A 60 -28.30 -11.26 18.57
CA HIS A 60 -27.16 -11.04 19.44
C HIS A 60 -26.11 -12.17 19.30
N GLY A 61 -26.53 -13.43 19.35
CA GLY A 61 -25.64 -14.59 19.22
C GLY A 61 -24.99 -14.72 17.82
N ILE A 62 -25.72 -14.42 16.75
CA ILE A 62 -25.24 -14.56 15.36
C ILE A 62 -24.31 -13.41 14.97
N ILE A 63 -24.69 -12.18 15.32
CA ILE A 63 -24.02 -10.97 14.84
C ILE A 63 -22.78 -10.63 15.67
N THR A 64 -22.73 -11.05 16.94
CA THR A 64 -21.57 -10.79 17.82
C THR A 64 -20.27 -11.38 17.24
N PRO A 65 -20.19 -12.67 16.86
CA PRO A 65 -19.01 -13.23 16.19
C PRO A 65 -18.60 -12.44 14.94
N ILE A 66 -19.58 -12.07 14.10
CA ILE A 66 -19.31 -11.31 12.87
C ILE A 66 -18.72 -9.94 13.21
N LEU A 67 -19.33 -9.18 14.13
CA LEU A 67 -18.84 -7.84 14.49
C LEU A 67 -17.44 -7.84 15.11
N PHE A 68 -17.14 -8.84 15.94
CA PHE A 68 -15.87 -8.90 16.68
C PHE A 68 -14.78 -9.69 15.98
N GLN A 69 -15.05 -10.36 14.85
CA GLN A 69 -14.01 -11.03 14.07
C GLN A 69 -12.98 -10.04 13.50
N HIS A 70 -13.42 -8.81 13.19
CA HIS A 70 -12.58 -7.73 12.68
C HIS A 70 -12.62 -6.55 13.65
N VAL A 71 -11.50 -6.30 14.33
CA VAL A 71 -11.33 -5.16 15.23
C VAL A 71 -10.40 -4.15 14.59
N VAL A 72 -10.83 -2.88 14.56
CA VAL A 72 -10.00 -1.75 14.12
C VAL A 72 -9.76 -0.85 15.32
N ILE A 73 -8.48 -0.57 15.59
CA ILE A 73 -7.99 0.35 16.62
C ILE A 73 -7.33 1.53 15.91
N CYS A 74 -7.88 2.71 16.15
CA CYS A 74 -7.46 3.97 15.53
C CYS A 74 -7.50 5.11 16.56
N TYR A 75 -6.90 6.27 16.23
CA TYR A 75 -6.78 7.37 17.20
C TYR A 75 -8.14 7.85 17.73
N SER A 76 -9.19 7.81 16.89
CA SER A 76 -10.55 8.20 17.28
C SER A 76 -11.20 7.22 18.26
N SER A 77 -10.87 5.92 18.15
CA SER A 77 -11.33 4.89 19.09
C SER A 77 -10.48 4.79 20.36
N GLY A 78 -9.23 5.25 20.30
CA GLY A 78 -8.26 5.18 21.38
C GLY A 78 -7.76 3.77 21.72
N THR A 79 -6.72 3.71 22.54
CA THR A 79 -6.10 2.46 23.01
C THR A 79 -6.93 1.73 24.07
N GLN A 80 -7.86 2.42 24.74
CA GLN A 80 -8.75 1.85 25.75
C GLN A 80 -9.60 0.71 25.18
N ARG A 81 -10.04 0.83 23.92
CA ARG A 81 -10.80 -0.22 23.23
C ARG A 81 -10.00 -1.51 23.13
N LEU A 82 -8.72 -1.43 22.77
CA LEU A 82 -7.82 -2.57 22.70
C LEU A 82 -7.66 -3.24 24.07
N GLN A 83 -7.48 -2.43 25.13
CA GLN A 83 -7.38 -2.94 26.50
C GLN A 83 -8.67 -3.61 26.99
N GLN A 84 -9.84 -3.04 26.71
CA GLN A 84 -11.12 -3.61 27.10
C GLN A 84 -11.38 -4.93 26.40
N LEU A 85 -11.10 -4.99 25.09
CA LEU A 85 -11.21 -6.23 24.31
C LEU A 85 -10.25 -7.30 24.83
N SER A 86 -9.01 -6.96 25.13
CA SER A 86 -8.01 -7.92 25.61
C SER A 86 -8.35 -8.50 26.99
N LYS A 87 -9.07 -7.74 27.83
CA LYS A 87 -9.59 -8.18 29.14
C LYS A 87 -10.86 -9.04 29.02
N SER A 88 -11.66 -8.85 27.97
CA SER A 88 -12.88 -9.63 27.74
C SER A 88 -12.57 -10.99 27.11
N VAL A 89 -12.55 -12.04 27.93
CA VAL A 89 -12.34 -13.44 27.48
C VAL A 89 -13.26 -13.86 26.33
N PRO A 90 -14.60 -13.65 26.38
CA PRO A 90 -15.47 -14.10 25.30
C PRO A 90 -15.23 -13.33 24.00
N LEU A 91 -14.90 -12.03 24.07
CA LEU A 91 -14.74 -11.20 22.87
C LEU A 91 -13.36 -11.39 22.22
N ARG A 92 -12.28 -11.47 23.01
CA ARG A 92 -10.92 -11.65 22.45
C ARG A 92 -10.77 -12.95 21.69
N GLN A 93 -11.54 -13.99 22.04
CA GLN A 93 -11.54 -15.27 21.34
C GLN A 93 -12.20 -15.20 19.95
N LEU A 94 -13.07 -14.20 19.71
CA LEU A 94 -13.73 -14.00 18.42
C LEU A 94 -12.84 -13.25 17.43
N VAL A 95 -11.86 -12.48 17.91
CA VAL A 95 -10.99 -11.65 17.07
C VAL A 95 -10.13 -12.54 16.16
N ARG A 96 -10.28 -12.36 14.84
CA ARG A 96 -9.51 -13.02 13.78
C ARG A 96 -8.60 -12.05 13.04
N ARG A 97 -9.05 -10.81 12.88
CA ARG A 97 -8.32 -9.72 12.25
C ARG A 97 -8.23 -8.54 13.19
N LEU A 98 -7.00 -8.12 13.48
CA LEU A 98 -6.69 -6.93 14.25
C LEU A 98 -6.02 -5.91 13.32
N GLU A 99 -6.67 -4.77 13.13
CA GLU A 99 -6.15 -3.65 12.36
C GLU A 99 -5.85 -2.49 13.31
N ILE A 100 -4.62 -1.98 13.23
CA ILE A 100 -4.14 -0.86 14.03
C ILE A 100 -3.69 0.22 13.04
N CYS A 101 -4.28 1.41 13.12
CA CYS A 101 -3.99 2.49 12.18
C CYS A 101 -4.09 3.86 12.86
N ILE A 102 -3.73 4.93 12.14
CA ILE A 102 -4.10 6.28 12.55
C ILE A 102 -5.60 6.46 12.31
N LYS A 103 -6.04 6.38 11.05
CA LYS A 103 -7.43 6.56 10.63
C LYS A 103 -7.86 5.40 9.73
N VAL A 104 -9.14 5.06 9.77
CA VAL A 104 -9.71 3.99 8.93
C VAL A 104 -9.80 4.48 7.48
N ARG A 105 -9.27 3.69 6.54
CA ARG A 105 -9.36 3.91 5.08
C ARG A 105 -10.61 3.23 4.48
N PRO A 106 -11.14 3.68 3.33
CA PRO A 106 -10.65 4.77 2.47
C PRO A 106 -10.95 6.14 3.04
N VAL A 107 -10.20 7.16 2.61
CA VAL A 107 -10.49 8.56 2.93
C VAL A 107 -11.02 9.24 1.68
N GLU A 108 -12.18 9.86 1.79
CA GLU A 108 -12.91 10.41 0.64
C GLU A 108 -12.24 11.65 0.03
N ASN A 109 -11.62 12.49 0.87
CA ASN A 109 -10.91 13.69 0.46
C ASN A 109 -9.54 13.75 1.14
N PHE A 110 -8.47 13.67 0.35
CA PHE A 110 -7.10 13.69 0.85
C PHE A 110 -6.72 15.06 1.46
N GLY A 111 -7.27 16.17 0.95
CA GLY A 111 -7.06 17.51 1.51
C GLY A 111 -7.64 17.62 2.93
N ASP A 112 -8.90 17.24 3.09
CA ASP A 112 -9.58 17.23 4.40
C ASP A 112 -8.92 16.22 5.35
N TYR A 113 -8.41 15.12 4.81
CA TYR A 113 -7.64 14.14 5.56
C TYR A 113 -6.38 14.74 6.18
N LEU A 114 -5.53 15.34 5.34
CA LEU A 114 -4.28 15.96 5.78
C LEU A 114 -4.54 17.11 6.75
N GLN A 115 -5.56 17.92 6.50
CA GLN A 115 -5.97 18.99 7.40
C GLN A 115 -6.41 18.42 8.76
N GLY A 116 -7.21 17.35 8.75
CA GLY A 116 -7.63 16.64 9.96
C GLY A 116 -6.44 16.07 10.75
N LEU A 117 -5.44 15.48 10.08
CA LEU A 117 -4.22 15.00 10.73
C LEU A 117 -3.45 16.14 11.41
N LYS A 118 -3.33 17.30 10.74
CA LYS A 118 -2.68 18.50 11.30
C LYS A 118 -3.44 19.02 12.52
N GLN A 119 -4.76 19.10 12.46
CA GLN A 119 -5.61 19.57 13.56
C GLN A 119 -5.58 18.63 14.78
N ASP A 120 -5.61 17.32 14.56
CA ASP A 120 -5.65 16.31 15.63
C ASP A 120 -4.27 15.83 16.10
N LYS A 121 -3.18 16.47 15.66
CA LYS A 121 -1.78 16.12 15.94
C LYS A 121 -1.52 15.66 17.38
N LYS A 122 -1.91 16.47 18.37
CA LYS A 122 -1.69 16.15 19.80
C LYS A 122 -2.42 14.89 20.26
N LYS A 123 -3.62 14.62 19.71
CA LYS A 123 -4.39 13.42 20.04
C LYS A 123 -3.75 12.18 19.41
N ILE A 124 -3.26 12.32 18.17
CA ILE A 124 -2.54 11.25 17.46
C ILE A 124 -1.27 10.89 18.22
N LEU A 125 -0.45 11.88 18.61
CA LEU A 125 0.75 11.66 19.43
C LEU A 125 0.44 10.86 20.70
N ARG A 126 -0.52 11.35 21.49
CA ARG A 126 -0.93 10.67 22.72
C ARG A 126 -1.41 9.24 22.45
N TYR A 127 -2.12 9.00 21.34
CA TYR A 127 -2.55 7.67 20.93
C TYR A 127 -1.35 6.76 20.61
N LEU A 128 -0.37 7.24 19.84
CA LEU A 128 0.82 6.46 19.47
C LEU A 128 1.67 6.11 20.70
N SER A 129 1.99 7.08 21.58
CA SER A 129 2.78 6.80 22.78
C SER A 129 2.04 5.84 23.73
N GLN A 130 0.71 5.97 23.87
CA GLN A 130 -0.09 5.01 24.64
C GLN A 130 -0.13 3.63 23.98
N LEU A 131 -0.16 3.56 22.66
CA LEU A 131 -0.20 2.30 21.91
C LEU A 131 1.10 1.52 22.12
N ALA A 132 2.25 2.19 22.06
CA ALA A 132 3.56 1.60 22.33
C ALA A 132 3.61 0.88 23.69
N VAL A 133 2.96 1.44 24.72
CA VAL A 133 2.86 0.81 26.04
C VAL A 133 1.83 -0.32 26.08
N VAL A 134 0.64 -0.09 25.53
CA VAL A 134 -0.50 -1.02 25.65
C VAL A 134 -0.28 -2.30 24.84
N ILE A 135 0.39 -2.22 23.69
CA ILE A 135 0.51 -3.34 22.76
C ILE A 135 1.17 -4.56 23.39
N HIS A 136 2.21 -4.37 24.21
CA HIS A 136 2.92 -5.44 24.92
C HIS A 136 2.03 -6.27 25.82
N THR A 137 1.03 -5.65 26.46
CA THR A 137 0.13 -6.35 27.40
C THR A 137 -1.14 -6.85 26.74
N ALA A 138 -1.59 -6.20 25.67
CA ALA A 138 -2.85 -6.51 25.01
C ALA A 138 -2.69 -7.56 23.91
N LEU A 139 -1.67 -7.44 23.05
CA LEU A 139 -1.50 -8.28 21.86
C LEU A 139 -1.37 -9.78 22.19
N PRO A 140 -0.58 -10.22 23.19
CA PRO A 140 -0.44 -11.64 23.52
C PRO A 140 -1.76 -12.31 23.95
N ARG A 141 -2.79 -11.53 24.31
CA ARG A 141 -4.08 -12.06 24.76
C ARG A 141 -5.00 -12.48 23.60
N PHE A 142 -4.64 -12.16 22.36
CA PHE A 142 -5.45 -12.44 21.18
C PHE A 142 -4.98 -13.72 20.46
N SER A 143 -5.03 -14.87 21.13
CA SER A 143 -4.51 -16.16 20.62
C SER A 143 -5.22 -16.74 19.39
N ASN A 144 -6.30 -16.11 18.94
CA ASN A 144 -7.12 -16.54 17.80
C ASN A 144 -6.95 -15.67 16.55
N VAL A 145 -6.11 -14.64 16.64
CA VAL A 145 -5.78 -13.74 15.52
C VAL A 145 -5.04 -14.52 14.44
N ARG A 146 -5.49 -14.29 13.20
CA ARG A 146 -4.92 -14.83 11.97
C ARG A 146 -4.33 -13.73 11.09
N VAL A 147 -4.86 -12.52 11.20
CA VAL A 147 -4.44 -11.37 10.41
C VAL A 147 -4.11 -10.20 11.33
N ILE A 148 -2.91 -9.66 11.19
CA ILE A 148 -2.53 -8.37 11.78
C ILE A 148 -2.23 -7.38 10.67
N ARG A 149 -2.88 -6.23 10.74
CA ARG A 149 -2.60 -5.09 9.88
C ARG A 149 -2.19 -3.90 10.71
N VAL A 150 -1.05 -3.32 10.36
CA VAL A 150 -0.51 -2.10 10.95
C VAL A 150 -0.41 -1.09 9.82
N ASP A 151 -1.22 -0.03 9.87
CA ASP A 151 -1.34 0.96 8.80
C ASP A 151 -0.96 2.35 9.32
N PHE A 152 0.32 2.68 9.15
CA PHE A 152 0.96 3.90 9.63
C PHE A 152 1.67 4.68 8.53
N GLU A 153 1.41 4.39 7.26
CA GLU A 153 1.95 5.13 6.09
C GLU A 153 1.82 6.65 6.25
N ASP A 154 0.71 7.10 6.86
CA ASP A 154 0.38 8.52 7.01
C ASP A 154 1.00 9.18 8.26
N ILE A 155 1.85 8.49 9.04
CA ILE A 155 2.59 9.13 10.14
C ILE A 155 3.60 10.09 9.51
N ALA A 156 3.28 11.38 9.56
CA ALA A 156 4.21 12.43 9.17
C ALA A 156 5.27 12.61 10.28
N TYR A 157 6.50 12.18 9.98
CA TYR A 157 7.68 12.40 10.82
C TYR A 157 7.95 13.87 11.14
N ASN A 158 7.45 14.79 10.31
CA ASN A 158 7.50 16.22 10.57
C ASN A 158 6.13 16.90 10.37
N LEU A 159 5.38 17.07 11.46
CA LEU A 159 4.19 17.92 11.50
C LEU A 159 4.48 19.34 12.06
N ASN A 160 5.74 19.77 12.16
CA ASN A 160 6.10 21.14 12.54
C ASN A 160 6.43 21.94 11.27
N LEU A 161 5.40 22.53 10.68
CA LEU A 161 5.54 23.71 9.81
C LEU A 161 5.69 24.95 10.70
N ASP A 162 6.77 25.03 11.47
CA ASP A 162 7.17 26.27 12.14
C ASP A 162 8.41 26.80 11.40
N PRO A 163 8.33 27.95 10.69
CA PRO A 163 9.34 28.38 9.75
C PRO A 163 10.67 28.85 10.37
N ASN A 164 10.84 28.89 11.71
CA ASN A 164 12.12 29.19 12.36
C ASN A 164 12.09 28.84 13.87
N PRO A 165 13.21 28.46 14.52
CA PRO A 165 14.60 28.47 14.04
C PRO A 165 15.22 27.06 13.94
N TRP A 166 16.25 26.99 13.12
CA TRP A 166 17.16 25.85 13.00
C TRP A 166 17.92 25.53 14.31
N PRO A 167 18.31 24.26 14.55
CA PRO A 167 18.00 23.09 13.73
C PRO A 167 16.57 22.61 14.00
N ARG A 168 15.81 22.32 12.93
CA ARG A 168 14.49 21.69 13.04
C ARG A 168 14.67 20.37 13.80
N ARG A 169 14.13 20.25 15.01
CA ARG A 169 14.13 18.97 15.75
C ARG A 169 12.87 18.19 15.41
N CYS A 170 13.05 16.95 14.95
CA CYS A 170 11.96 16.02 14.69
C CYS A 170 11.38 15.60 16.03
N CYS A 171 10.25 16.18 16.43
CA CYS A 171 9.61 15.83 17.70
C CYS A 171 8.99 14.41 17.71
N TRP A 172 9.11 13.65 16.62
CA TRP A 172 8.51 12.32 16.45
C TRP A 172 9.52 11.19 16.50
N GLU A 173 10.82 11.46 16.32
CA GLU A 173 11.84 10.42 16.15
C GLU A 173 11.89 9.46 17.35
N GLU A 174 11.88 9.97 18.59
CA GLU A 174 11.85 9.13 19.78
C GLU A 174 10.50 8.40 19.95
N ASP A 175 9.37 9.08 19.73
CA ASP A 175 8.03 8.51 19.93
C ASP A 175 7.68 7.44 18.88
N THR A 176 8.09 7.62 17.62
CA THR A 176 7.86 6.66 16.53
C THR A 176 8.83 5.49 16.59
N THR A 177 10.10 5.73 16.93
CA THR A 177 11.08 4.65 17.13
C THR A 177 10.63 3.74 18.27
N ASN A 178 10.27 4.31 19.42
CA ASN A 178 9.71 3.55 20.55
C ASN A 178 8.44 2.77 20.16
N LEU A 179 7.59 3.32 19.28
CA LEU A 179 6.39 2.65 18.80
C LEU A 179 6.72 1.43 17.93
N PHE A 180 7.56 1.58 16.92
CA PHE A 180 7.89 0.51 15.98
C PHE A 180 8.69 -0.61 16.65
N GLU A 181 9.65 -0.27 17.51
CA GLU A 181 10.36 -1.24 18.36
C GLU A 181 9.39 -1.99 19.29
N SER A 182 8.47 -1.25 19.92
CA SER A 182 7.45 -1.85 20.80
C SER A 182 6.52 -2.77 20.03
N LEU A 183 6.10 -2.41 18.82
CA LEU A 183 5.26 -3.24 17.95
C LEU A 183 5.98 -4.51 17.53
N ALA A 184 7.21 -4.39 17.02
CA ALA A 184 8.01 -5.53 16.62
C ALA A 184 8.25 -6.49 17.80
N THR A 185 8.63 -5.94 18.95
CA THR A 185 8.85 -6.71 20.18
C THR A 185 7.56 -7.37 20.69
N ALA A 186 6.43 -6.66 20.69
CA ALA A 186 5.16 -7.22 21.11
C ALA A 186 4.69 -8.33 20.16
N LEU A 187 4.89 -8.19 18.84
CA LEU A 187 4.57 -9.21 17.85
C LEU A 187 5.40 -10.48 18.04
N ARG A 188 6.72 -10.33 18.23
CA ARG A 188 7.63 -11.44 18.55
C ARG A 188 7.20 -12.18 19.82
N ARG A 189 6.93 -11.44 20.90
CA ARG A 189 6.57 -12.00 22.22
C ARG A 189 5.15 -12.55 22.31
N ALA A 190 4.24 -12.11 21.43
CA ALA A 190 2.85 -12.52 21.49
C ALA A 190 2.61 -14.00 21.11
N GLN A 191 3.58 -14.67 20.47
CA GLN A 191 3.50 -16.08 20.05
C GLN A 191 2.15 -16.41 19.38
N LEU A 192 1.81 -15.63 18.35
CA LEU A 192 0.55 -15.74 17.65
C LEU A 192 0.56 -16.95 16.70
N ASN A 193 0.48 -18.16 17.24
CA ASN A 193 0.64 -19.43 16.51
C ASN A 193 -0.41 -19.70 15.40
N LYS A 194 -1.43 -18.83 15.27
CA LYS A 194 -2.45 -18.90 14.22
C LYS A 194 -2.32 -17.78 13.20
N LEU A 195 -1.37 -16.86 13.39
CA LEU A 195 -1.09 -15.76 12.48
C LEU A 195 -0.61 -16.35 11.16
N ASP A 196 -1.30 -16.01 10.08
CA ASP A 196 -0.95 -16.44 8.73
C ASP A 196 -0.87 -15.25 7.76
N GLU A 197 -1.38 -14.07 8.12
CA GLU A 197 -1.26 -12.82 7.36
C GLU A 197 -0.69 -11.68 8.21
N LEU A 198 0.33 -11.02 7.67
CA LEU A 198 0.91 -9.79 8.21
C LEU A 198 0.89 -8.70 7.13
N ASP A 199 0.32 -7.54 7.46
CA ASP A 199 0.21 -6.38 6.58
C ASP A 199 0.81 -5.16 7.30
N LEU A 200 1.99 -4.72 6.85
CA LEU A 200 2.75 -3.63 7.45
C LEU A 200 2.85 -2.47 6.46
N SER A 201 2.23 -1.34 6.79
CA SER A 201 2.44 -0.07 6.10
C SER A 201 3.15 0.92 7.03
N PHE A 202 4.38 1.30 6.68
CA PHE A 202 5.16 2.28 7.41
C PHE A 202 5.58 3.44 6.50
N PRO A 203 5.81 4.65 7.05
CA PRO A 203 6.23 5.79 6.22
C PRO A 203 7.61 5.59 5.60
N LEU A 204 8.54 4.95 6.34
CA LEU A 204 9.93 4.81 5.93
C LEU A 204 10.35 3.33 5.86
N ALA A 205 11.27 3.04 4.94
CA ALA A 205 11.92 1.74 4.85
C ALA A 205 12.76 1.43 6.11
N TYR A 206 13.26 2.47 6.80
CA TYR A 206 13.99 2.37 8.06
C TYR A 206 13.24 1.58 9.14
N ASP A 207 11.94 1.84 9.29
CA ASP A 207 11.10 1.32 10.38
C ASP A 207 10.92 -0.21 10.32
N PHE A 208 11.14 -0.78 9.15
CA PHE A 208 11.17 -2.23 8.95
C PHE A 208 12.37 -2.88 9.63
N GLY A 209 13.45 -2.12 9.88
CA GLY A 209 14.65 -2.58 10.59
C GLY A 209 14.36 -3.10 12.00
N CYS A 210 13.36 -2.53 12.69
CA CYS A 210 12.95 -2.97 14.04
C CYS A 210 12.53 -4.45 14.09
N PHE A 211 12.16 -5.04 12.95
CA PHE A 211 11.77 -6.44 12.82
C PHE A 211 12.95 -7.38 12.53
N LEU A 212 14.14 -6.84 12.23
CA LEU A 212 15.33 -7.62 11.87
C LEU A 212 16.26 -7.86 13.05
N GLU A 213 16.14 -7.07 14.12
CA GLU A 213 16.92 -7.24 15.33
C GLU A 213 16.51 -8.52 16.06
N ASP A 214 17.43 -9.49 16.12
CA ASP A 214 17.36 -10.59 17.07
C ASP A 214 17.93 -10.07 18.39
N VAL A 215 17.04 -9.84 19.36
CA VAL A 215 17.48 -9.55 20.72
C VAL A 215 18.04 -10.87 21.27
N ASP A 216 19.37 -10.93 21.45
CA ASP A 216 20.21 -12.09 21.85
C ASP A 216 19.81 -12.82 23.15
N THR A 217 18.64 -12.53 23.75
CA THR A 217 18.28 -12.97 25.09
C THR A 217 16.96 -13.73 25.21
N ASP A 218 16.17 -13.91 24.14
CA ASP A 218 14.87 -14.59 24.21
C ASP A 218 14.68 -15.64 23.08
N ASP A 219 14.02 -16.78 23.37
CA ASP A 219 13.56 -17.82 22.42
C ASP A 219 12.54 -17.30 21.35
N TYR A 220 12.33 -15.97 21.27
CA TYR A 220 11.29 -15.30 20.49
C TYR A 220 11.90 -14.50 19.33
N SER A 221 12.49 -15.21 18.36
CA SER A 221 13.13 -14.58 17.19
C SER A 221 12.12 -14.03 16.17
N ALA A 222 12.52 -12.98 15.44
CA ALA A 222 11.74 -12.47 14.31
C ALA A 222 11.54 -13.56 13.25
N LYS A 223 12.57 -14.40 13.03
CA LYS A 223 12.50 -15.54 12.12
C LYS A 223 11.33 -16.47 12.43
N ALA A 224 11.03 -16.73 13.71
CA ALA A 224 9.90 -17.58 14.08
C ALA A 224 8.55 -16.94 13.70
N LEU A 225 8.41 -15.62 13.86
CA LEU A 225 7.20 -14.88 13.49
C LEU A 225 6.91 -14.97 11.98
N PHE A 226 7.93 -14.75 11.14
CA PHE A 226 7.76 -14.67 9.69
C PHE A 226 7.74 -16.04 9.01
N LYS A 227 8.40 -17.05 9.59
CA LYS A 227 8.54 -18.39 8.97
C LYS A 227 7.20 -19.04 8.64
N ASP A 228 6.19 -18.87 9.49
CA ASP A 228 4.89 -19.55 9.31
C ASP A 228 3.86 -18.70 8.55
N LEU A 229 4.25 -17.49 8.10
CA LEU A 229 3.38 -16.61 7.34
C LEU A 229 3.07 -17.18 5.95
N ARG A 230 1.82 -16.98 5.56
CA ARG A 230 1.25 -17.39 4.27
C ARG A 230 1.01 -16.20 3.35
N TYR A 231 0.67 -15.07 3.96
CA TYR A 231 0.37 -13.81 3.30
C TYR A 231 1.23 -12.72 3.92
N LEU A 232 2.02 -12.03 3.09
CA LEU A 232 2.83 -10.91 3.53
C LEU A 232 2.52 -9.70 2.65
N ARG A 233 2.19 -8.59 3.30
CA ARG A 233 2.14 -7.28 2.66
C ARG A 233 3.10 -6.32 3.36
N ILE A 234 3.95 -5.71 2.55
CA ILE A 234 4.85 -4.64 2.98
C ILE A 234 4.55 -3.43 2.12
N HIS A 235 4.39 -2.30 2.79
CA HIS A 235 4.14 -1.03 2.17
C HIS A 235 5.04 0.02 2.81
N SER A 236 6.01 0.49 2.03
CA SER A 236 6.81 1.66 2.37
C SER A 236 6.17 2.89 1.74
N GLY A 237 5.95 3.93 2.54
CA GLY A 237 5.38 5.19 2.10
C GLY A 237 6.24 5.90 1.04
N ARG A 238 5.64 6.91 0.38
CA ARG A 238 6.33 7.67 -0.67
C ARG A 238 7.49 8.47 -0.09
N ALA A 239 8.68 8.22 -0.62
CA ALA A 239 9.74 9.23 -0.66
C ALA A 239 9.18 10.41 -1.47
N THR A 240 9.15 11.57 -0.85
CA THR A 240 8.77 12.81 -1.52
C THR A 240 9.88 13.14 -2.50
N ASP A 241 9.59 13.12 -3.78
CA ASP A 241 10.05 14.13 -4.74
C ASP A 241 8.73 14.45 -5.44
N ASP A 242 8.02 15.48 -4.98
CA ASP A 242 8.21 16.83 -5.49
C ASP A 242 8.22 17.90 -4.37
N GLY A 243 9.33 18.62 -4.25
CA GLY A 243 9.31 20.08 -4.07
C GLY A 243 9.13 20.72 -2.68
N GLU A 244 8.25 20.28 -1.78
CA GLU A 244 7.96 21.08 -0.57
C GLU A 244 7.99 20.30 0.75
N GLY A 245 9.16 20.33 1.39
CA GLY A 245 9.40 19.84 2.76
C GLY A 245 10.80 19.32 3.05
N ILE A 246 11.82 19.83 2.34
CA ILE A 246 13.19 19.31 2.22
C ILE A 246 14.10 19.76 3.39
N GLU A 247 13.69 19.57 4.65
CA GLU A 247 14.59 19.84 5.79
C GLU A 247 14.55 18.78 6.91
N PHE A 248 14.27 17.52 6.57
CA PHE A 248 14.73 16.36 7.36
C PHE A 248 15.52 15.34 6.54
N ARG A 249 15.86 15.71 5.30
CA ARG A 249 16.62 14.89 4.34
C ARG A 249 18.11 15.22 4.37
N TYR A 250 18.75 15.22 5.54
CA TYR A 250 20.19 15.41 5.51
C TYR A 250 21.02 14.15 5.38
N LEU A 251 20.53 12.92 5.66
CA LEU A 251 21.46 11.78 5.59
C LEU A 251 20.90 10.36 5.39
N THR A 252 19.67 10.10 4.92
CA THR A 252 19.28 8.71 4.54
C THR A 252 18.12 8.68 3.54
N PRO A 253 18.36 8.53 2.22
CA PRO A 253 17.28 8.18 1.29
C PRO A 253 16.70 6.81 1.70
N ASN A 254 15.38 6.58 1.54
CA ASN A 254 14.78 5.24 1.73
C ASN A 254 15.60 4.14 1.02
N GLN A 255 16.26 4.51 -0.08
CA GLN A 255 17.27 3.73 -0.80
C GLN A 255 18.31 3.03 0.10
N GLU A 256 18.83 3.69 1.15
CA GLU A 256 19.79 3.08 2.08
C GLU A 256 19.19 1.98 2.95
N PHE A 257 17.87 2.04 3.16
CA PHE A 257 17.12 1.14 4.02
C PHE A 257 16.25 0.13 3.27
N ASP A 258 16.22 0.18 1.93
CA ASP A 258 15.58 -0.85 1.09
C ASP A 258 16.12 -2.25 1.38
N LYS A 259 17.39 -2.32 1.82
CA LYS A 259 18.01 -3.56 2.31
C LYS A 259 17.20 -4.22 3.44
N TYR A 260 16.50 -3.45 4.27
CA TYR A 260 15.68 -3.98 5.35
C TYR A 260 14.43 -4.67 4.82
N ILE A 261 13.80 -4.10 3.79
CA ILE A 261 12.67 -4.76 3.11
C ILE A 261 13.14 -6.08 2.50
N ARG A 262 14.27 -6.08 1.78
CA ARG A 262 14.86 -7.31 1.22
C ARG A 262 15.17 -8.34 2.31
N GLN A 263 15.81 -7.94 3.40
CA GLN A 263 16.13 -8.82 4.53
C GLN A 263 14.86 -9.41 5.19
N LEU A 264 13.78 -8.64 5.30
CA LEU A 264 12.50 -9.14 5.81
C LEU A 264 11.87 -10.20 4.90
N LEU A 265 11.99 -10.05 3.59
CA LEU A 265 11.49 -11.04 2.64
C LEU A 265 12.14 -12.41 2.87
N HIS A 266 13.44 -12.43 3.18
CA HIS A 266 14.19 -13.66 3.51
C HIS A 266 13.73 -14.33 4.81
N LEU A 267 13.08 -13.61 5.73
CA LEU A 267 12.51 -14.20 6.94
C LEU A 267 11.20 -14.95 6.68
N ALA A 268 10.56 -14.75 5.52
CA ALA A 268 9.23 -15.26 5.19
C ALA A 268 9.21 -16.27 4.02
N PRO A 269 9.98 -17.38 4.09
CA PRO A 269 10.16 -18.30 2.95
C PRO A 269 8.91 -19.09 2.56
N ASN A 270 7.90 -19.20 3.43
CA ASN A 270 6.69 -19.98 3.19
C ASN A 270 5.51 -19.13 2.67
N VAL A 271 5.75 -17.86 2.35
CA VAL A 271 4.72 -16.97 1.80
C VAL A 271 4.32 -17.46 0.41
N HIS A 272 3.01 -17.56 0.20
CA HIS A 272 2.43 -17.85 -1.11
C HIS A 272 1.58 -16.69 -1.65
N SER A 273 1.42 -15.60 -0.90
CA SER A 273 0.83 -14.37 -1.39
C SER A 273 1.64 -13.18 -0.93
N LEU A 274 2.32 -12.52 -1.87
CA LEU A 274 3.17 -11.37 -1.59
C LEU A 274 2.58 -10.10 -2.20
N ALA A 275 2.54 -9.04 -1.39
CA ALA A 275 2.19 -7.70 -1.86
C ALA A 275 3.23 -6.68 -1.40
N LEU A 276 3.92 -6.04 -2.34
CA LEU A 276 4.91 -5.01 -2.09
C LEU A 276 4.45 -3.70 -2.69
N LYS A 277 4.44 -2.65 -1.88
CA LYS A 277 4.34 -1.27 -2.35
C LYS A 277 5.56 -0.50 -1.84
N GLY A 278 6.34 0.05 -2.75
CA GLY A 278 7.57 0.77 -2.43
C GLY A 278 7.42 2.28 -2.52
N SER A 279 8.56 2.94 -2.32
CA SER A 279 8.88 4.19 -3.04
C SER A 279 9.53 3.82 -4.37
N ASP A 280 9.47 4.68 -5.39
CA ASP A 280 10.03 4.38 -6.72
C ASP A 280 11.53 4.02 -6.69
N PHE A 281 12.23 4.36 -5.59
CA PHE A 281 13.61 3.99 -5.27
C PHE A 281 13.83 2.54 -4.81
N LEU A 282 12.78 1.82 -4.40
CA LEU A 282 12.90 0.43 -3.92
C LEU A 282 13.26 -0.48 -5.10
N VAL A 283 14.51 -0.95 -5.13
CA VAL A 283 15.00 -1.86 -6.18
C VAL A 283 14.91 -3.32 -5.74
N LEU A 284 14.20 -4.13 -6.51
CA LEU A 284 14.12 -5.58 -6.37
C LEU A 284 15.02 -6.25 -7.40
N ASP A 285 16.18 -6.74 -6.95
CA ASP A 285 17.13 -7.51 -7.74
C ASP A 285 17.04 -9.02 -7.45
N ASP A 286 17.90 -9.82 -8.07
CA ASP A 286 17.91 -11.29 -7.94
C ASP A 286 18.14 -11.76 -6.50
N SER A 287 18.71 -10.91 -5.65
CA SER A 287 18.94 -11.19 -4.23
C SER A 287 17.77 -10.80 -3.33
N ALA A 288 16.79 -10.06 -3.86
CA ALA A 288 15.68 -9.51 -3.09
C ALA A 288 14.73 -10.58 -2.53
N PHE A 289 14.64 -11.74 -3.19
CA PHE A 289 13.70 -12.79 -2.82
C PHE A 289 14.42 -14.08 -2.40
N PRO A 290 13.98 -14.76 -1.33
CA PRO A 290 14.30 -16.16 -1.16
C PRO A 290 13.58 -16.99 -2.26
N PRO A 291 13.88 -18.29 -2.39
CA PRO A 291 13.05 -19.17 -3.20
C PRO A 291 11.61 -19.17 -2.70
N LEU A 292 10.69 -18.57 -3.47
CA LEU A 292 9.28 -18.41 -3.11
C LEU A 292 8.39 -19.21 -4.06
N HIS A 293 7.31 -19.77 -3.52
CA HIS A 293 6.30 -20.52 -4.26
C HIS A 293 4.96 -19.81 -4.21
N LEU A 294 4.86 -18.72 -4.97
CA LEU A 294 3.71 -17.81 -4.92
C LEU A 294 2.49 -18.36 -5.67
N GLN A 295 1.32 -18.03 -5.15
CA GLN A 295 0.02 -18.11 -5.79
C GLN A 295 -0.50 -16.72 -6.18
N SER A 296 -0.07 -15.68 -5.46
CA SER A 296 -0.44 -14.29 -5.73
C SER A 296 0.76 -13.36 -5.58
N LEU A 297 0.95 -12.49 -6.56
CA LEU A 297 1.96 -11.43 -6.57
C LEU A 297 1.28 -10.08 -6.83
N ASN A 298 1.61 -9.08 -6.02
CA ASN A 298 1.15 -7.70 -6.18
C ASN A 298 2.33 -6.74 -5.96
N LEU A 299 2.76 -6.04 -7.01
CA LEU A 299 3.87 -5.10 -6.96
C LEU A 299 3.38 -3.70 -7.33
N GLN A 300 3.74 -2.69 -6.52
CA GLN A 300 3.27 -1.33 -6.70
C GLN A 300 4.38 -0.29 -6.43
N SER A 301 4.52 0.71 -7.31
CA SER A 301 5.39 1.90 -7.11
C SER A 301 6.81 1.55 -6.67
N LEU A 302 7.53 0.79 -7.49
CA LEU A 302 8.89 0.31 -7.19
C LEU A 302 9.67 0.00 -8.46
N SER A 303 10.97 -0.23 -8.31
CA SER A 303 11.88 -0.63 -9.38
C SER A 303 12.29 -2.09 -9.26
N ALA A 304 12.58 -2.76 -10.37
CA ALA A 304 13.00 -4.16 -10.36
C ALA A 304 13.91 -4.52 -11.55
N THR A 305 14.71 -5.57 -11.42
CA THR A 305 15.33 -6.23 -12.57
C THR A 305 14.37 -7.25 -13.17
N SER A 306 14.42 -7.44 -14.50
CA SER A 306 13.66 -8.51 -15.16
C SER A 306 14.02 -9.88 -14.60
N ASP A 307 15.31 -10.17 -14.38
CA ASP A 307 15.80 -11.45 -13.84
C ASP A 307 15.16 -11.81 -12.49
N ALA A 308 14.96 -10.84 -11.61
CA ALA A 308 14.32 -11.04 -10.31
C ALA A 308 12.85 -11.46 -10.47
N LEU A 309 12.12 -10.77 -11.36
CA LEU A 309 10.72 -11.05 -11.64
C LEU A 309 10.53 -12.36 -12.41
N VAL A 310 11.41 -12.66 -13.37
CA VAL A 310 11.44 -13.93 -14.10
C VAL A 310 11.66 -15.08 -13.13
N SER A 311 12.64 -14.96 -12.22
CA SER A 311 12.92 -15.96 -11.20
C SER A 311 11.70 -16.24 -10.33
N LEU A 312 11.00 -15.19 -9.86
CA LEU A 312 9.77 -15.35 -9.10
C LEU A 312 8.68 -16.11 -9.87
N VAL A 313 8.45 -15.75 -11.14
CA VAL A 313 7.44 -16.39 -11.98
C VAL A 313 7.78 -17.87 -12.21
N GLN A 314 9.04 -18.17 -12.53
CA GLN A 314 9.49 -19.54 -12.80
C GLN A 314 9.48 -20.44 -11.56
N GLN A 315 9.82 -19.91 -10.39
CA GLN A 315 9.79 -20.63 -9.12
C GLN A 315 8.35 -20.85 -8.59
N SER A 316 7.37 -20.15 -9.17
CA SER A 316 5.97 -20.12 -8.73
C SER A 316 5.03 -20.75 -9.77
N PRO A 317 5.07 -22.08 -10.01
CA PRO A 317 4.21 -22.73 -11.00
C PRO A 317 2.71 -22.63 -10.66
N ALA A 318 2.37 -22.38 -9.38
CA ALA A 318 1.01 -22.19 -8.90
C ALA A 318 0.55 -20.72 -8.92
N LEU A 319 1.29 -19.82 -9.56
CA LEU A 319 0.96 -18.39 -9.63
C LEU A 319 -0.35 -18.17 -10.40
N GLU A 320 -1.43 -17.88 -9.68
CA GLU A 320 -2.77 -17.67 -10.23
C GLU A 320 -3.10 -16.17 -10.40
N ARG A 321 -2.46 -15.29 -9.64
CA ARG A 321 -2.81 -13.86 -9.61
C ARG A 321 -1.57 -12.97 -9.66
N VAL A 322 -1.54 -12.06 -10.62
CA VAL A 322 -0.49 -11.05 -10.76
C VAL A 322 -1.11 -9.66 -10.93
N ILE A 323 -0.65 -8.72 -10.12
CA ILE A 323 -1.01 -7.30 -10.17
C ILE A 323 0.30 -6.51 -10.18
N ILE A 324 0.51 -5.68 -11.18
CA ILE A 324 1.72 -4.85 -11.31
C ILE A 324 1.26 -3.42 -11.61
N THR A 325 1.71 -2.44 -10.84
CA THR A 325 1.27 -1.06 -11.01
C THR A 325 2.40 -0.10 -10.70
N GLY A 326 2.79 0.81 -11.60
CA GLY A 326 3.89 1.73 -11.29
C GLY A 326 5.22 1.00 -11.09
N VAL A 327 5.50 -0.05 -11.87
CA VAL A 327 6.77 -0.78 -11.77
C VAL A 327 7.65 -0.44 -12.96
N TYR A 328 8.90 -0.09 -12.69
CA TYR A 328 9.88 0.30 -13.71
C TYR A 328 11.10 -0.62 -13.70
N LEU A 329 11.49 -1.12 -14.88
CA LEU A 329 12.61 -2.04 -15.00
C LEU A 329 13.94 -1.30 -15.07
N GLU A 330 14.88 -1.68 -14.20
CA GLU A 330 16.28 -1.21 -14.28
C GLU A 330 17.08 -1.94 -15.36
N SER A 331 16.73 -3.19 -15.68
CA SER A 331 17.42 -3.99 -16.68
C SER A 331 16.58 -5.14 -17.26
N GLY A 332 16.89 -5.50 -18.52
CA GLY A 332 16.15 -6.47 -19.35
C GLY A 332 14.81 -5.94 -19.83
N THR A 333 13.90 -6.79 -20.28
CA THR A 333 12.67 -6.36 -20.97
C THR A 333 11.40 -6.86 -20.29
N TRP A 334 10.26 -6.22 -20.56
CA TRP A 334 8.97 -6.71 -20.09
C TRP A 334 8.59 -8.05 -20.74
N LYS A 335 8.94 -8.25 -22.01
CA LYS A 335 8.79 -9.54 -22.70
C LYS A 335 9.43 -10.69 -21.93
N ASP A 336 10.61 -10.49 -21.35
CA ASP A 336 11.32 -11.53 -20.58
C ASP A 336 10.46 -12.06 -19.42
N ILE A 337 9.67 -11.20 -18.79
CA ILE A 337 8.79 -11.51 -17.66
C ILE A 337 7.44 -12.07 -18.14
N LEU A 338 6.87 -11.43 -19.17
CA LEU A 338 5.53 -11.71 -19.66
C LEU A 338 5.45 -13.03 -20.44
N VAL A 339 6.50 -13.43 -21.16
CA VAL A 339 6.53 -14.71 -21.88
C VAL A 339 6.41 -15.91 -20.93
N PRO A 340 7.23 -16.06 -19.87
CA PRO A 340 7.03 -17.09 -18.85
C PRO A 340 5.64 -17.02 -18.20
N LEU A 341 5.15 -15.81 -17.92
CA LEU A 341 3.83 -15.64 -17.32
C LEU A 341 2.71 -16.12 -18.24
N SER A 342 2.83 -15.91 -19.55
CA SER A 342 1.91 -16.40 -20.57
C SER A 342 1.91 -17.93 -20.70
N GLN A 343 2.86 -18.63 -20.06
CA GLN A 343 2.94 -20.09 -20.02
C GLN A 343 2.51 -20.67 -18.65
N SER A 344 2.13 -19.82 -17.71
CA SER A 344 1.77 -20.21 -16.34
C SER A 344 0.28 -20.56 -16.15
N ALA A 345 -0.07 -20.95 -14.93
CA ALA A 345 -1.44 -21.20 -14.48
C ALA A 345 -2.21 -19.91 -14.13
N ILE A 346 -1.78 -18.74 -14.63
CA ILE A 346 -2.38 -17.44 -14.31
C ILE A 346 -3.88 -17.40 -14.61
N MET A 347 -4.64 -16.90 -13.64
CA MET A 347 -6.10 -16.76 -13.65
C MET A 347 -6.55 -15.31 -13.53
N PHE A 348 -5.66 -14.40 -13.10
CA PHE A 348 -5.93 -12.98 -12.99
C PHE A 348 -4.65 -12.20 -13.26
N PHE A 349 -4.73 -11.24 -14.18
CA PHE A 349 -3.63 -10.35 -14.54
C PHE A 349 -4.14 -8.91 -14.55
N TYR A 350 -3.38 -8.00 -13.95
CA TYR A 350 -3.60 -6.57 -14.00
C TYR A 350 -2.25 -5.87 -14.10
N ILE A 351 -2.11 -4.96 -15.04
CA ILE A 351 -0.90 -4.18 -15.28
C ILE A 351 -1.30 -2.73 -15.58
N GLU A 352 -0.58 -1.75 -15.03
CA GLU A 352 -0.91 -0.32 -15.13
C GLU A 352 0.35 0.53 -14.92
N THR A 353 0.58 1.53 -15.77
CA THR A 353 1.65 2.54 -15.59
C THR A 353 3.00 1.89 -15.29
N CYS A 354 3.41 0.93 -16.11
CA CYS A 354 4.69 0.23 -15.97
C CYS A 354 5.64 0.67 -17.08
N GLY A 355 6.95 0.47 -16.94
CA GLY A 355 7.88 0.90 -17.98
C GLY A 355 9.34 0.60 -17.69
N TYR A 356 10.22 1.45 -18.20
CA TYR A 356 11.68 1.37 -18.04
C TYR A 356 12.20 2.53 -17.20
N GLN A 357 13.12 2.24 -16.27
CA GLN A 357 13.76 3.28 -15.46
C GLN A 357 14.58 4.24 -16.32
N MET A 358 14.61 5.52 -15.94
CA MET A 358 15.25 6.58 -16.72
C MET A 358 16.76 6.39 -16.88
N GLU A 359 17.41 5.93 -15.81
CA GLU A 359 18.85 5.66 -15.77
C GLU A 359 19.17 4.15 -15.93
N GLY A 360 18.15 3.35 -16.25
CA GLY A 360 18.27 1.90 -16.39
C GLY A 360 19.02 1.47 -17.65
N LYS A 361 19.53 0.23 -17.66
CA LYS A 361 20.21 -0.37 -18.83
C LYS A 361 19.30 -0.47 -20.07
N SER A 362 17.99 -0.55 -19.82
CA SER A 362 16.94 -0.65 -20.84
C SER A 362 16.25 0.69 -21.12
N ALA A 363 16.80 1.82 -20.64
CA ALA A 363 16.19 3.14 -20.78
C ALA A 363 15.93 3.57 -22.23
N HIS A 364 16.68 3.02 -23.19
CA HIS A 364 16.48 3.29 -24.63
C HIS A 364 15.14 2.76 -25.19
N PHE A 365 14.47 1.85 -24.47
CA PHE A 365 13.10 1.42 -24.80
C PHE A 365 12.02 2.32 -24.22
N ARG A 366 12.39 3.34 -23.43
CA ARG A 366 11.45 4.32 -22.91
C ARG A 366 10.99 5.27 -24.04
N PRO A 367 9.69 5.57 -24.16
CA PRO A 367 9.22 6.61 -25.06
C PRO A 367 9.83 7.99 -24.78
N ALA A 368 10.10 8.77 -25.83
CA ALA A 368 10.70 10.10 -25.72
C ALA A 368 9.74 11.12 -25.10
N ASP A 369 8.45 11.05 -25.44
CA ASP A 369 7.39 11.81 -24.80
C ASP A 369 6.27 10.87 -24.37
N PHE A 370 5.76 11.07 -23.15
CA PHE A 370 4.59 10.36 -22.63
C PHE A 370 3.35 10.64 -23.50
N ALA A 371 3.33 11.79 -24.18
CA ALA A 371 2.26 12.23 -25.07
C ALA A 371 2.21 11.48 -26.41
N ASP A 372 3.30 10.84 -26.85
CA ASP A 372 3.41 10.25 -28.19
C ASP A 372 2.75 8.86 -28.29
N HIS A 373 2.42 8.24 -27.15
CA HIS A 373 1.82 6.91 -27.10
C HIS A 373 0.63 6.80 -26.12
N PRO A 374 -0.47 7.55 -26.33
CA PRO A 374 -1.69 7.41 -25.52
C PRO A 374 -2.32 6.02 -25.64
N ASP A 375 -1.95 5.26 -26.68
CA ASP A 375 -2.47 3.93 -27.01
C ASP A 375 -1.67 2.77 -26.37
N ALA A 376 -0.63 3.05 -25.57
CA ALA A 376 0.13 2.05 -24.81
C ALA A 376 -0.27 2.09 -23.32
N PRO A 377 -1.50 1.66 -22.94
CA PRO A 377 -2.04 1.95 -21.62
C PRO A 377 -1.26 1.25 -20.51
N TYR A 378 -0.73 0.05 -20.76
CA TYR A 378 -0.22 -0.82 -19.71
C TYR A 378 1.27 -0.64 -19.43
N ILE A 379 2.07 -0.48 -20.49
CA ILE A 379 3.53 -0.45 -20.46
C ILE A 379 4.03 0.69 -21.35
N GLU A 380 4.78 1.61 -20.78
CA GLU A 380 5.50 2.70 -21.43
C GLU A 380 6.75 2.14 -22.11
N THR A 381 6.61 1.73 -23.37
CA THR A 381 7.67 1.05 -24.13
C THR A 381 7.62 1.39 -25.62
N THR A 382 8.80 1.48 -26.25
CA THR A 382 8.98 1.50 -27.71
C THR A 382 9.25 0.10 -28.28
N GLU A 383 9.43 -0.91 -27.43
CA GLU A 383 9.64 -2.30 -27.81
C GLU A 383 8.30 -3.00 -28.08
N ALA A 384 8.01 -3.28 -29.35
CA ALA A 384 6.75 -3.88 -29.77
C ALA A 384 6.54 -5.29 -29.17
N ASP A 385 7.64 -6.01 -28.96
CA ASP A 385 7.67 -7.34 -28.38
C ASP A 385 7.09 -7.40 -26.95
N ASP A 386 7.16 -6.31 -26.18
CA ASP A 386 6.56 -6.21 -24.85
C ASP A 386 5.02 -6.23 -24.91
N LEU A 387 4.46 -5.54 -25.90
CA LEU A 387 3.01 -5.42 -26.09
C LEU A 387 2.41 -6.76 -26.55
N ASP A 388 3.09 -7.43 -27.49
CA ASP A 388 2.70 -8.77 -27.95
C ASP A 388 2.74 -9.80 -26.82
N ALA A 389 3.77 -9.75 -25.96
CA ALA A 389 3.86 -10.61 -24.79
C ALA A 389 2.74 -10.31 -23.76
N CYS A 390 2.40 -9.04 -23.57
CA CYS A 390 1.30 -8.64 -22.69
C CYS A 390 -0.05 -9.18 -23.17
N GLU A 391 -0.35 -9.09 -24.47
CA GLU A 391 -1.58 -9.65 -25.04
C GLU A 391 -1.60 -11.19 -24.94
N ALA A 392 -0.45 -11.85 -25.06
CA ALA A 392 -0.33 -13.28 -24.84
C ALA A 392 -0.70 -13.69 -23.40
N VAL A 393 -0.35 -12.89 -22.38
CA VAL A 393 -0.78 -13.12 -20.99
C VAL A 393 -2.29 -12.99 -20.86
N PHE A 394 -2.91 -11.94 -21.40
CA PHE A 394 -4.37 -11.78 -21.36
C PHE A 394 -5.10 -12.94 -22.07
N ARG A 395 -4.56 -13.42 -23.19
CA ARG A 395 -5.08 -14.62 -23.87
C ARG A 395 -4.98 -15.85 -22.97
N ARG A 396 -3.82 -16.07 -22.33
CA ARG A 396 -3.62 -17.19 -21.41
C ARG A 396 -4.59 -17.16 -20.23
N VAL A 397 -4.82 -15.99 -19.63
CA VAL A 397 -5.79 -15.82 -18.53
C VAL A 397 -7.17 -16.31 -18.95
N ARG A 398 -7.64 -15.90 -20.13
CA ARG A 398 -8.94 -16.33 -20.68
C ARG A 398 -8.98 -17.84 -20.92
N GLU A 399 -7.95 -18.40 -21.53
CA GLU A 399 -7.84 -19.86 -21.75
C GLU A 399 -7.90 -20.64 -20.44
N ASN A 400 -7.17 -20.19 -19.41
CA ASN A 400 -7.14 -20.84 -18.11
C ASN A 400 -8.49 -20.71 -17.39
N LYS A 401 -9.16 -19.55 -17.46
CA LYS A 401 -10.54 -19.37 -16.96
C LYS A 401 -11.54 -20.28 -17.67
N LYS A 402 -11.51 -20.34 -18.99
CA LYS A 402 -12.33 -21.27 -19.80
C LYS A 402 -12.11 -22.71 -19.36
N ARG A 403 -10.85 -23.12 -19.16
CA ARG A 403 -10.50 -24.47 -18.71
C ARG A 403 -11.01 -24.77 -17.29
N LYS A 404 -10.94 -23.80 -16.37
CA LYS A 404 -11.33 -23.96 -14.96
C LYS A 404 -12.84 -23.95 -14.75
N TYR A 405 -13.56 -23.06 -15.43
CA TYR A 405 -15.00 -22.82 -15.22
C TYR A 405 -15.89 -23.47 -16.28
N GLY A 406 -15.35 -23.90 -17.43
CA GLY A 406 -16.12 -24.61 -18.45
C GLY A 406 -17.33 -23.82 -18.92
N SER A 407 -18.53 -24.41 -18.75
CA SER A 407 -19.82 -23.78 -19.09
C SER A 407 -20.18 -22.57 -18.25
N ASP A 408 -19.59 -22.43 -17.06
CA ASP A 408 -19.90 -21.34 -16.12
C ASP A 408 -19.00 -20.11 -16.36
N TYR A 409 -18.12 -20.15 -17.36
CA TYR A 409 -17.29 -19.01 -17.74
C TYR A 409 -18.08 -17.94 -18.49
N ASP A 410 -18.21 -16.77 -17.88
CA ASP A 410 -18.77 -15.59 -18.52
C ASP A 410 -17.69 -14.84 -19.31
N GLU A 411 -17.56 -15.20 -20.59
CA GLU A 411 -16.62 -14.56 -21.51
C GLU A 411 -16.93 -13.08 -21.75
N VAL A 412 -18.22 -12.70 -21.75
CA VAL A 412 -18.66 -11.33 -21.99
C VAL A 412 -18.23 -10.44 -20.81
N ALA A 413 -18.43 -10.90 -19.59
CA ALA A 413 -17.98 -10.17 -18.40
C ALA A 413 -16.45 -10.03 -18.35
N ASP A 414 -15.70 -11.02 -18.81
CA ASP A 414 -14.23 -10.98 -18.79
C ASP A 414 -13.65 -10.04 -19.86
N ILE A 415 -14.23 -10.03 -21.07
CA ILE A 415 -13.89 -9.06 -22.12
C ILE A 415 -14.20 -7.66 -21.63
N LYS A 416 -15.40 -7.45 -21.08
CA LYS A 416 -15.79 -6.15 -20.52
C LYS A 416 -14.86 -5.72 -19.40
N LEU A 417 -14.45 -6.62 -18.52
CA LEU A 417 -13.50 -6.29 -17.45
C LEU A 417 -12.15 -5.81 -18.03
N LYS A 418 -11.67 -6.43 -19.11
CA LYS A 418 -10.44 -6.00 -19.80
C LYS A 418 -10.62 -4.61 -20.43
N GLU A 419 -11.77 -4.36 -21.06
CA GLU A 419 -12.09 -3.05 -21.65
C GLU A 419 -12.21 -1.96 -20.57
N ASP A 420 -12.95 -2.21 -19.49
CA ASP A 420 -13.09 -1.31 -18.34
C ASP A 420 -11.72 -1.00 -17.71
N GLN A 421 -10.82 -2.00 -17.62
CA GLN A 421 -9.44 -1.81 -17.16
C GLN A 421 -8.66 -0.91 -18.12
N ARG A 422 -8.74 -1.16 -19.42
CA ARG A 422 -8.08 -0.34 -20.45
C ARG A 422 -8.51 1.12 -20.35
N GLU A 423 -9.82 1.36 -20.36
CA GLU A 423 -10.40 2.72 -20.29
C GLU A 423 -9.99 3.45 -19.02
N LEU A 424 -9.97 2.75 -17.88
CA LEU A 424 -9.54 3.32 -16.59
C LEU A 424 -8.07 3.74 -16.64
N VAL A 425 -7.22 2.90 -17.21
CA VAL A 425 -5.78 3.17 -17.32
C VAL A 425 -5.55 4.34 -18.28
N GLU A 426 -6.16 4.35 -19.47
CA GLU A 426 -6.09 5.48 -20.41
C GLU A 426 -6.55 6.80 -19.78
N PHE A 427 -7.66 6.77 -19.03
CA PHE A 427 -8.15 7.93 -18.29
C PHE A 427 -7.12 8.46 -17.28
N LYS A 428 -6.53 7.58 -16.47
CA LYS A 428 -5.56 7.96 -15.45
C LYS A 428 -4.26 8.48 -16.06
N THR A 429 -3.77 7.84 -17.11
CA THR A 429 -2.59 8.29 -17.85
C THR A 429 -2.80 9.70 -18.38
N ARG A 430 -3.97 10.00 -18.96
CA ARG A 430 -4.31 11.35 -19.42
C ARG A 430 -4.37 12.36 -18.27
N VAL A 431 -4.96 11.99 -17.12
CA VAL A 431 -5.02 12.87 -15.95
C VAL A 431 -3.63 13.15 -15.38
N LEU A 432 -2.77 12.13 -15.30
CA LEU A 432 -1.39 12.27 -14.84
C LEU A 432 -0.60 13.19 -15.78
N TYR A 433 -0.74 13.00 -17.10
CA TYR A 433 -0.14 13.87 -18.10
C TYR A 433 -0.57 15.34 -17.93
N GLU A 434 -1.87 15.59 -17.82
CA GLU A 434 -2.40 16.95 -17.60
C GLU A 434 -1.91 17.57 -16.29
N TYR A 435 -1.72 16.77 -15.24
CA TYR A 435 -1.13 17.22 -13.98
C TYR A 435 0.34 17.60 -14.15
N VAL A 436 1.15 16.70 -14.74
CA VAL A 436 2.59 16.92 -14.98
C VAL A 436 2.81 18.14 -15.87
N LYS A 437 2.06 18.26 -16.96
CA LYS A 437 2.10 19.42 -17.87
C LYS A 437 1.80 20.73 -17.16
N ARG A 438 0.84 20.75 -16.22
CA ARG A 438 0.54 21.95 -15.43
C ARG A 438 1.65 22.32 -14.46
N GLN A 439 2.33 21.33 -13.88
CA GLN A 439 3.47 21.56 -12.99
C GLN A 439 4.64 22.17 -13.79
N TYR A 440 5.04 21.55 -14.91
CA TYR A 440 6.11 22.09 -15.76
C TYR A 440 5.81 23.51 -16.27
N ASN A 441 4.57 23.78 -16.69
CA ASN A 441 4.19 25.12 -17.15
C ASN A 441 4.11 26.15 -16.00
N ALA A 442 3.90 25.70 -14.75
CA ALA A 442 3.94 26.58 -13.59
C ALA A 442 5.39 26.93 -13.21
N ASP A 443 6.29 25.95 -13.28
CA ASP A 443 7.72 26.13 -13.03
C ASP A 443 8.37 27.06 -14.08
N GLU A 444 8.02 26.92 -15.37
CA GLU A 444 8.47 27.83 -16.43
C GLU A 444 7.95 29.28 -16.25
N ALA A 445 6.76 29.46 -15.67
CA ALA A 445 6.21 30.79 -15.41
C ALA A 445 6.90 31.48 -14.22
N THR A 446 7.36 30.72 -13.22
CA THR A 446 8.17 31.26 -12.12
C THR A 446 9.61 31.57 -12.54
N ASP A 447 10.21 30.76 -13.41
CA ASP A 447 11.58 31.01 -13.90
C ASP A 447 11.64 32.22 -14.87
N ALA A 448 10.56 32.47 -15.62
CA ALA A 448 10.47 33.65 -16.50
C ALA A 448 10.29 34.99 -15.74
N GLU A 449 9.81 34.96 -14.49
CA GLU A 449 9.71 36.16 -13.64
C GLU A 449 11.01 36.47 -12.89
N GLU A 450 11.92 35.50 -12.68
CA GLU A 450 13.24 35.73 -12.07
C GLU A 450 14.35 36.11 -13.08
N SER A 451 14.18 35.85 -14.39
CA SER A 451 15.16 36.24 -15.42
C SER A 451 14.91 37.63 -16.05
N GLY A 452 14.18 38.52 -15.36
CA GLY A 452 13.93 39.90 -15.78
C GLY A 452 15.14 40.83 -15.59
N ASP A 453 16.06 40.77 -16.55
CA ASP A 453 16.88 41.87 -17.09
C ASP A 453 17.53 42.87 -16.10
N TYR A 454 18.72 42.51 -15.62
CA TYR A 454 19.73 43.48 -15.16
C TYR A 454 20.98 43.36 -16.04
N SER A 455 21.02 44.06 -17.17
CA SER A 455 22.31 44.48 -17.73
C SER A 455 22.24 45.78 -18.56
N ASP A 456 23.14 46.68 -18.18
CA ASP A 456 23.80 47.71 -18.99
C ASP A 456 23.03 48.90 -19.57
N SER A 457 23.08 50.00 -18.82
CA SER A 457 23.47 51.30 -19.39
C SER A 457 24.34 52.10 -18.41
N MET A 458 25.64 51.84 -18.42
CA MET A 458 26.67 52.71 -17.85
C MET A 458 27.68 53.00 -18.96
N THR A 459 27.54 54.14 -19.62
CA THR A 459 28.64 54.82 -20.31
C THR A 459 28.68 56.27 -19.85
N ALA A 460 29.88 56.70 -19.46
CA ALA A 460 30.16 57.90 -18.70
C ALA A 460 30.32 59.17 -19.55
N SER A 461 30.09 60.29 -18.85
CA SER A 461 30.79 61.60 -18.90
C SER A 461 30.78 62.47 -20.16
N GLU A 462 30.24 63.69 -20.01
CA GLU A 462 30.87 65.02 -20.25
C GLU A 462 29.80 66.11 -20.00
N SER A 463 29.90 66.91 -18.93
CA SER A 463 30.53 68.24 -18.80
C SER A 463 29.51 69.40 -18.89
N GLU A 464 29.40 70.14 -17.78
CA GLU A 464 29.18 71.59 -17.60
C GLU A 464 28.30 72.36 -18.62
N ASP A 465 27.20 72.99 -18.18
CA ASP A 465 27.22 74.42 -17.80
C ASP A 465 25.84 75.03 -17.45
N SER A 466 25.90 75.94 -16.47
CA SER A 466 25.07 77.15 -16.25
C SER A 466 23.58 77.08 -15.87
N ASP A 467 23.31 77.55 -14.64
CA ASP A 467 22.38 78.62 -14.22
C ASP A 467 21.05 78.83 -14.97
N PHE A 468 19.95 78.98 -14.21
CA PHE A 468 19.26 80.27 -14.03
C PHE A 468 18.07 80.15 -13.03
N VAL A 469 18.19 80.94 -11.94
CA VAL A 469 17.21 81.52 -10.98
C VAL A 469 16.48 80.60 -9.99
#